data_AF-A0A2N2MG81-F1
#
_entry.id   AF-A0A2N2MG81-F1
#
_cell.length_a   1.000
_cell.length_b   1.000
_cell.length_c   1.000
_cell.angle_alpha   90.00
_cell.angle_beta   90.00
_cell.angle_gamma   90.00
#
_symmetry.space_group_name_H-M   'P 1'
#
loop_
_entity.id
_entity.type
_entity.pdbx_description
1 polymer ?
#
loop_
_entity_poly.entity_id
_entity_poly.type
_entity_poly.pdbx_seq_one_letter_code
_entity_poly.pdbx_strand_id
1 'polypeptide(L)'
;RSAYNNRGAAYYALGKYKQAIVDLSKAIELEPQYASPYYRRARLYSMMRNVKGALLDLTTAIQMKSSYKNDAKSEIDFDNIRHTPEFRRLTEQ
;
A
#
# COMPACT_ATOMS: atom_id res chain seq x y z
N ARG A 1 -13.04 -10.48 2.04
CA ARG A 1 -12.05 -9.62 1.36
C ARG A 1 -12.44 -8.13 1.41
N SER A 2 -13.51 -7.69 0.73
CA SER A 2 -13.90 -6.27 0.63
C SER A 2 -14.31 -5.64 1.96
N ALA A 3 -14.98 -6.38 2.84
CA ALA A 3 -15.31 -5.90 4.19
C ALA A 3 -14.05 -5.57 5.02
N TYR A 4 -13.05 -6.46 5.00
CA TYR A 4 -11.76 -6.23 5.66
C TYR A 4 -10.99 -5.07 4.99
N ASN A 5 -10.98 -4.98 3.66
CA ASN A 5 -10.36 -3.84 2.97
C ASN A 5 -11.02 -2.50 3.36
N ASN A 6 -12.36 -2.45 3.38
CA ASN A 6 -13.11 -1.24 3.72
C ASN A 6 -12.90 -0.85 5.19
N ARG A 7 -12.90 -1.83 6.10
CA ARG A 7 -12.63 -1.57 7.52
C ARG A 7 -11.18 -1.17 7.76
N GLY A 8 -10.23 -1.79 7.07
CA GLY A 8 -8.83 -1.38 7.08
C GLY A 8 -8.63 0.05 6.59
N ALA A 9 -9.33 0.44 5.53
CA ALA A 9 -9.34 1.83 5.04
C ALA A 9 -9.96 2.80 6.06
N ALA A 10 -11.04 2.41 6.76
CA ALA A 10 -11.63 3.20 7.83
C ALA A 10 -10.66 3.36 9.01
N TYR A 11 -9.97 2.28 9.42
CA TYR A 11 -8.95 2.36 10.45
C TYR A 11 -7.76 3.24 10.05
N TYR A 12 -7.35 3.19 8.78
CA TYR A 12 -6.35 4.11 8.25
C TYR A 12 -6.78 5.58 8.40
N ALA A 13 -8.00 5.92 7.97
CA ALA A 13 -8.53 7.27 8.12
C ALA A 13 -8.64 7.73 9.59
N LEU A 14 -8.79 6.80 10.52
CA LEU A 14 -8.81 7.04 11.97
C LEU A 14 -7.42 7.04 12.63
N GLY A 15 -6.33 6.93 11.86
CA GLY A 15 -4.96 6.85 12.40
C GLY A 15 -4.62 5.51 13.08
N LYS A 16 -5.50 4.51 13.01
CA LYS A 16 -5.36 3.19 13.64
C LYS A 16 -4.56 2.24 12.76
N TYR A 17 -3.30 2.59 12.49
CA TYR A 17 -2.47 1.91 11.48
C TYR A 17 -2.23 0.43 11.76
N LYS A 18 -2.04 0.03 13.02
CA LYS A 18 -1.86 -1.39 13.37
C LYS A 18 -3.11 -2.21 13.05
N GLN A 19 -4.31 -1.73 13.42
CA GLN A 19 -5.57 -2.41 13.08
C GLN A 19 -5.81 -2.42 11.57
N ALA A 20 -5.48 -1.33 10.88
CA ALA A 20 -5.59 -1.26 9.43
C ALA A 20 -4.71 -2.32 8.75
N ILE A 21 -3.45 -2.48 9.18
CA ILE A 21 -2.54 -3.52 8.65
C ILE A 21 -3.10 -4.93 8.86
N VAL A 22 -3.67 -5.23 10.04
CA VAL A 22 -4.27 -6.54 10.33
C VAL A 22 -5.41 -6.84 9.35
N ASP A 23 -6.33 -5.90 9.17
CA ASP A 23 -7.46 -6.08 8.28
C ASP A 23 -7.05 -6.16 6.81
N LEU A 24 -6.10 -5.34 6.37
CA LEU A 24 -5.59 -5.39 4.99
C LEU A 24 -4.86 -6.71 4.73
N SER A 25 -4.11 -7.22 5.71
CA SER A 25 -3.46 -8.53 5.61
C SER A 25 -4.49 -9.65 5.52
N LYS A 26 -5.59 -9.56 6.29
CA LYS A 26 -6.68 -10.53 6.17
C LYS A 26 -7.39 -10.45 4.83
N ALA A 27 -7.54 -9.26 4.26
CA ALA A 27 -8.09 -9.09 2.92
C ALA A 27 -7.21 -9.76 1.86
N ILE A 28 -5.89 -9.65 1.99
CA ILE A 28 -4.88 -10.28 1.13
C ILE A 28 -4.92 -11.80 1.24
N GLU A 29 -4.97 -12.35 2.46
CA GLU A 29 -5.07 -13.81 2.68
C GLU A 29 -6.32 -14.39 2.00
N LEU A 30 -7.44 -13.67 2.04
CA LEU A 30 -8.71 -14.13 1.49
C LEU A 30 -8.81 -13.96 -0.03
N GLU A 31 -8.10 -13.00 -0.61
CA GLU A 31 -8.06 -12.76 -2.06
C GLU A 31 -6.70 -12.17 -2.44
N PRO A 32 -5.69 -13.03 -2.68
CA PRO A 32 -4.33 -12.58 -3.01
C PRO A 32 -4.24 -11.76 -4.30
N GLN A 33 -5.22 -11.90 -5.20
CA GLN A 33 -5.34 -11.14 -6.45
C GLN A 33 -6.01 -9.77 -6.29
N TYR A 34 -6.38 -9.38 -5.06
CA TYR A 34 -6.99 -8.08 -4.82
C TYR A 34 -5.94 -7.00 -4.59
N ALA A 35 -5.73 -6.14 -5.60
CA ALA A 35 -4.65 -5.15 -5.59
C ALA A 35 -4.81 -4.04 -4.52
N SER A 36 -6.05 -3.63 -4.21
CA SER A 36 -6.30 -2.48 -3.31
C SER A 36 -5.75 -2.68 -1.89
N PRO A 37 -5.88 -3.85 -1.25
CA PRO A 37 -5.27 -4.11 0.05
C PRO A 37 -3.75 -3.90 0.08
N TYR A 38 -3.02 -4.36 -0.94
CA TYR A 38 -1.57 -4.16 -1.03
C TYR A 38 -1.22 -2.67 -1.13
N TYR A 39 -1.88 -1.93 -2.03
CA TYR A 39 -1.61 -0.49 -2.19
C TYR A 39 -1.85 0.29 -0.88
N ARG A 40 -2.95 -0.02 -0.18
CA ARG A 40 -3.27 0.61 1.12
C ARG A 40 -2.27 0.22 2.21
N ARG A 41 -1.81 -1.02 2.23
CA ARG A 41 -0.83 -1.48 3.22
C ARG A 41 0.57 -0.91 2.92
N ALA A 42 0.92 -0.73 1.65
CA ALA A 42 2.13 -0.03 1.22
C ALA A 42 2.20 1.40 1.76
N ARG A 43 1.10 2.15 1.63
CA ARG A 43 0.96 3.51 2.18
C ARG A 43 1.21 3.53 3.69
N LEU A 44 0.56 2.64 4.43
CA LEU A 44 0.74 2.50 5.88
C LEU A 44 2.19 2.19 6.26
N TYR A 45 2.81 1.22 5.57
CA TYR A 45 4.22 0.90 5.82
C TYR A 45 5.16 2.06 5.50
N SER A 46 4.86 2.82 4.45
CA SER A 46 5.61 4.04 4.12
C SER A 46 5.55 5.03 5.28
N MET A 47 4.36 5.38 5.76
CA MET A 47 4.18 6.29 6.90
C MET A 47 4.87 5.79 8.19
N MET A 48 4.94 4.48 8.39
CA MET A 48 5.65 3.85 9.51
C MET A 48 7.17 3.74 9.30
N ARG A 49 7.72 4.33 8.23
CA ARG A 49 9.13 4.23 7.81
C ARG A 49 9.60 2.79 7.55
N ASN A 50 8.68 1.85 7.34
CA ASN A 50 8.97 0.50 6.89
C ASN A 50 9.11 0.50 5.36
N VAL A 51 10.25 1.02 4.87
CA VAL A 51 10.53 1.18 3.44
C VAL A 51 10.46 -0.17 2.70
N LYS A 52 11.01 -1.23 3.30
CA LYS A 52 11.00 -2.58 2.70
C LYS A 52 9.58 -3.10 2.49
N GLY A 53 8.74 -3.01 3.53
CA GLY A 53 7.33 -3.43 3.44
C GLY A 53 6.53 -2.60 2.45
N ALA A 54 6.76 -1.28 2.43
CA ALA A 54 6.11 -0.36 1.50
C ALA A 54 6.41 -0.71 0.04
N LEU A 55 7.68 -0.89 -0.30
CA LEU A 55 8.10 -1.21 -1.67
C LEU A 55 7.61 -2.59 -2.12
N LEU A 56 7.60 -3.59 -1.22
CA LEU A 56 7.11 -4.93 -1.54
C LEU A 56 5.62 -4.92 -1.91
N ASP A 57 4.79 -4.32 -1.06
CA ASP A 57 3.36 -4.24 -1.30
C ASP A 57 3.03 -3.34 -2.49
N LEU A 58 3.74 -2.21 -2.65
CA LEU A 58 3.54 -1.32 -3.79
C LEU A 58 3.90 -2.00 -5.11
N THR A 59 4.98 -2.78 -5.14
CA THR A 59 5.38 -3.57 -6.31
C THR A 59 4.28 -4.56 -6.70
N THR A 60 3.76 -5.29 -5.72
CA THR A 60 2.68 -6.26 -5.91
C THR A 60 1.42 -5.58 -6.46
N ALA A 61 1.04 -4.43 -5.88
CA ALA A 61 -0.10 -3.65 -6.34
C ALA A 61 0.06 -3.18 -7.79
N ILE A 62 1.24 -2.66 -8.16
CA ILE A 62 1.54 -2.16 -9.52
C ILE A 62 1.53 -3.29 -10.55
N GLN A 63 2.03 -4.47 -10.20
CA GLN A 63 1.97 -5.65 -11.08
C GLN A 63 0.53 -6.07 -11.39
N MET A 64 -0.38 -5.93 -10.42
CA MET A 64 -1.80 -6.24 -10.60
C MET A 64 -2.58 -5.11 -11.30
N LYS A 65 -2.24 -3.86 -11.01
CA LYS A 65 -2.90 -2.68 -11.57
C LYS A 65 -1.89 -1.55 -11.78
N SER A 66 -1.48 -1.38 -13.04
CA SER A 66 -0.45 -0.42 -13.44
C SER A 66 -0.80 1.05 -13.12
N SER A 67 -2.09 1.39 -12.96
CA SER A 67 -2.50 2.76 -12.56
C SER A 67 -1.87 3.20 -11.25
N TYR A 68 -1.56 2.26 -10.34
CA TYR A 68 -0.93 2.57 -9.06
C TYR A 68 0.48 3.17 -9.20
N LYS A 69 1.14 3.08 -10.37
CA LYS A 69 2.39 3.81 -10.63
C LYS A 69 2.17 5.31 -10.53
N ASN A 70 1.13 5.81 -11.18
CA ASN A 70 0.81 7.23 -11.19
C ASN A 70 0.19 7.65 -9.86
N ASP A 71 -0.68 6.82 -9.28
CA ASP A 71 -1.27 7.09 -7.95
C ASP A 71 -0.16 7.21 -6.88
N ALA A 72 0.87 6.35 -6.91
CA ALA A 72 1.97 6.40 -5.96
C ALA A 72 2.84 7.67 -6.11
N LYS A 73 3.00 8.21 -7.31
CA LYS A 73 3.76 9.45 -7.54
C LYS A 73 3.10 10.67 -6.92
N SER A 74 1.78 10.70 -6.84
CA SER A 74 1.01 11.83 -6.29
C SER A 74 0.57 11.64 -4.84
N GLU A 75 0.58 10.40 -4.33
CA GLU A 75 0.17 10.11 -2.96
C GLU A 75 1.22 10.57 -1.92
N ILE A 76 0.75 11.34 -0.95
CA ILE A 76 1.60 12.01 0.07
C ILE A 76 2.21 11.01 1.06
N ASP A 77 1.53 9.87 1.30
CA ASP A 77 2.01 8.82 2.20
C ASP A 77 3.37 8.24 1.77
N PHE A 78 3.75 8.41 0.50
CA PHE A 78 5.02 7.95 -0.04
C PHE A 78 6.14 9.00 -0.06
N ASP A 79 5.90 10.24 0.39
CA ASP A 79 6.92 11.31 0.34
C ASP A 79 8.24 10.93 1.01
N ASN A 80 8.16 10.18 2.11
CA ASN A 80 9.33 9.73 2.86
C ASN A 80 10.10 8.58 2.19
N ILE A 81 9.57 7.95 1.13
CA ILE A 81 10.27 6.92 0.36
C ILE A 81 10.44 7.28 -1.12
N ARG A 82 9.80 8.35 -1.61
CA ARG A 82 9.78 8.75 -3.03
C ARG A 82 11.16 9.02 -3.60
N HIS A 83 12.09 9.46 -2.76
CA HIS A 83 13.47 9.74 -3.15
C HIS A 83 14.33 8.47 -3.31
N THR A 84 13.88 7.31 -2.83
CA THR A 84 14.64 6.06 -2.92
C THR A 84 14.79 5.60 -4.38
N PRO A 85 15.95 5.05 -4.79
CA PRO A 85 16.14 4.54 -6.14
C PRO A 85 15.11 3.49 -6.55
N GLU A 86 14.71 2.63 -5.62
CA GLU A 86 13.75 1.55 -5.85
C GLU A 86 12.36 2.10 -6.14
N PHE A 87 11.90 3.10 -5.39
CA PHE A 87 10.61 3.74 -5.63
C PHE A 87 10.57 4.42 -7.00
N ARG A 88 11.63 5.14 -7.36
CA ARG A 88 11.75 5.79 -8.67
C ARG A 88 11.69 4.78 -9.80
N ARG A 89 12.50 3.71 -9.75
CA ARG A 89 12.47 2.63 -10.74
C ARG A 89 11.09 1.99 -10.87
N LEU A 90 10.40 1.79 -9.75
CA LEU A 90 9.08 1.16 -9.73
C LEU A 90 7.99 2.02 -10.39
N THR A 91 8.11 3.34 -10.31
CA THR A 91 7.07 4.28 -10.75
C THR A 91 7.38 4.99 -12.06
N GLU A 92 8.64 5.08 -12.49
CA GLU A 92 9.07 5.82 -13.69
C GLU A 92 9.13 4.98 -14.98
N GLN A 93 9.04 3.65 -14.89
CA GLN A 93 8.91 2.76 -16.06
C GLN A 93 7.48 2.73 -16.58
#